data_AF-A0A0J6BJ86-F1
#
_entry.id   AF-A0A0J6BJ86-F1
#
_cell.length_a   1.000
_cell.length_b   1.000
_cell.length_c   1.000
_cell.angle_alpha   90.00
_cell.angle_beta   90.00
_cell.angle_gamma   90.00
#
_symmetry.space_group_name_H-M   'P 1'
#
loop_
_entity.id
_entity.type
_entity.pdbx_description
1 polymer ?
#
loop_
_entity_poly.entity_id
_entity_poly.type
_entity_poly.pdbx_seq_one_letter_code
_entity_poly.pdbx_strand_id
1 'polypeptide(L)'
;MLLRLRLVLASLTGSTLLLLLLCLGAQNLEQRPSLNVGFGRTAPLPVGFLVGIALVVGVLSGGCSTALLLPRSGPPADQLPGRE
;
A
#
# COMPACT_ATOMS: atom_id res chain seq x y z
N MET A 1 -5.54 20.32 -3.15
CA MET A 1 -4.44 19.46 -3.63
C MET A 1 -3.51 19.00 -2.49
N LEU A 2 -3.24 19.86 -1.50
CA LEU A 2 -2.51 19.52 -0.25
C LEU A 2 -2.98 18.24 0.45
N LEU A 3 -4.29 18.01 0.52
CA LEU A 3 -4.84 16.80 1.16
C LEU A 3 -4.43 15.51 0.42
N ARG A 4 -4.50 15.51 -0.91
CA ARG A 4 -4.06 14.36 -1.74
C ARG A 4 -2.56 14.13 -1.60
N LEU A 5 -1.76 15.20 -1.59
CA LEU A 5 -0.30 15.10 -1.38
C LEU A 5 0.03 14.53 0.00
N ARG A 6 -0.64 15.00 1.06
CA ARG A 6 -0.50 14.45 2.42
C ARG A 6 -0.89 12.98 2.47
N LEU A 7 -1.96 12.59 1.79
CA LEU A 7 -2.40 11.19 1.74
C LEU A 7 -1.34 10.31 1.09
N VAL A 8 -0.80 10.72 -0.06
CA VAL A 8 0.26 9.99 -0.76
C VAL A 8 1.52 9.88 0.11
N LEU A 9 1.96 10.99 0.71
CA LEU A 9 3.13 10.98 1.60
C LEU A 9 2.93 10.09 2.82
N ALA A 10 1.75 10.13 3.44
CA ALA A 10 1.42 9.26 4.58
C ALA A 10 1.41 7.78 4.17
N SER A 11 0.82 7.44 3.02
CA SER A 11 0.81 6.07 2.49
C SER A 11 2.21 5.56 2.16
N LEU A 12 3.07 6.38 1.54
CA LEU A 12 4.47 6.01 1.28
C LEU A 12 5.26 5.81 2.58
N THR A 13 5.15 6.75 3.50
CA THR A 13 5.89 6.70 4.77
C THR A 13 5.45 5.50 5.60
N GLY A 14 4.14 5.27 5.72
CA GLY A 14 3.56 4.12 6.42
C GLY A 14 3.98 2.80 5.79
N SER A 15 3.90 2.68 4.45
CA SER A 15 4.32 1.47 3.73
C SER A 15 5.81 1.17 3.92
N THR A 16 6.65 2.21 3.91
CA THR A 16 8.10 2.07 4.14
C THR A 16 8.40 1.60 5.56
N LEU A 17 7.75 2.20 6.57
CA LEU A 17 7.87 1.77 7.97
C LEU A 17 7.41 0.31 8.17
N LEU A 18 6.30 -0.06 7.55
CA LEU A 18 5.80 -1.44 7.53
C LEU A 18 6.85 -2.38 6.93
N LEU A 19 7.42 -2.02 5.77
CA LEU A 19 8.46 -2.84 5.13
C LEU A 19 9.69 -3.00 6.02
N LEU A 20 10.13 -1.95 6.71
CA LEU A 20 11.26 -2.02 7.64
C LEU A 20 10.97 -2.94 8.84
N LEU A 21 9.77 -2.85 9.44
CA LEU A 21 9.33 -3.73 10.52
C LEU A 21 9.27 -5.19 10.08
N LEU A 22 8.75 -5.45 8.88
CA LEU A 22 8.74 -6.78 8.27
C LEU A 22 10.15 -7.31 8.03
N CYS A 23 11.06 -6.50 7.51
CA CYS A 23 12.47 -6.87 7.33
C CYS A 23 13.14 -7.18 8.67
N LEU A 24 12.81 -6.44 9.73
CA LEU A 24 13.34 -6.70 11.08
C LEU A 24 12.80 -8.03 11.64
N GLY A 25 11.49 -8.27 11.52
CA GLY A 25 10.85 -9.51 11.96
C GLY A 25 11.28 -10.73 11.14
N ALA A 26 11.47 -10.57 9.83
CA ALA A 26 11.97 -11.61 8.94
C ALA A 26 13.40 -12.04 9.27
N GLN A 27 14.24 -11.12 9.76
CA GLN A 27 15.57 -11.45 10.26
C GLN A 27 15.53 -12.22 11.59
N ASN A 28 14.49 -12.01 12.40
CA ASN A 28 14.31 -12.71 13.68
C ASN A 28 13.74 -14.13 13.52
N LEU A 29 13.14 -14.44 12.36
CA LEU A 29 12.55 -15.74 12.08
C LEU A 29 13.62 -16.79 11.70
N GLU A 30 13.78 -17.81 12.56
CA GLU A 30 14.63 -18.98 12.27
C GLU A 30 14.00 -19.92 11.22
N GLN A 31 12.67 -19.92 11.14
CA GLN A 31 11.92 -20.79 10.23
C GLN A 31 11.93 -20.24 8.80
N ARG A 32 12.58 -20.98 7.88
CA ARG A 32 12.74 -20.62 6.47
C ARG A 32 12.09 -21.66 5.54
N PRO A 33 10.75 -21.76 5.52
CA PRO A 33 10.08 -22.72 4.65
C PRO A 33 10.30 -22.39 3.18
N SER A 34 10.38 -23.43 2.35
CA SER A 34 10.34 -23.31 0.90
C SER A 34 8.91 -23.57 0.45
N LEU A 35 8.36 -22.68 -0.38
CA LEU A 35 7.02 -22.81 -0.94
C LEU A 35 7.09 -23.57 -2.26
N ASN A 36 6.16 -24.48 -2.50
CA ASN A 36 6.00 -25.11 -3.80
C ASN A 36 4.95 -24.32 -4.59
N VAL A 37 5.37 -23.66 -5.67
CA VAL A 37 4.52 -22.79 -6.51
C VAL A 37 4.03 -23.50 -7.78
N GLY A 38 4.01 -24.83 -7.76
CA GLY A 38 3.51 -25.66 -8.87
C GLY A 38 4.53 -25.89 -9.99
N PHE A 39 5.39 -24.90 -10.30
CA PHE A 39 6.48 -25.02 -11.28
C PHE A 39 7.85 -25.28 -10.66
N GLY A 40 7.91 -25.44 -9.32
CA GLY A 40 9.14 -25.65 -8.58
C GLY A 40 9.04 -25.17 -7.13
N ARG A 41 10.12 -25.35 -6.37
CA ARG A 41 10.26 -24.78 -5.03
C ARG A 41 10.91 -23.40 -5.09
N THR A 42 10.38 -22.47 -4.30
CA THR A 42 11.03 -21.18 -4.06
C THR A 42 12.30 -21.36 -3.23
N ALA A 43 13.20 -20.38 -3.31
CA ALA A 43 14.26 -20.24 -2.31
C ALA A 43 13.63 -20.20 -0.89
N PRO A 44 14.34 -20.70 0.14
CA PRO A 44 13.85 -20.69 1.52
C PRO A 44 13.75 -19.24 2.01
N LEU A 45 12.53 -18.73 2.08
CA LEU A 45 12.21 -17.36 2.43
C LEU A 45 11.42 -17.34 3.74
N PRO A 46 11.64 -16.36 4.63
CA PRO A 46 10.82 -16.22 5.83
C PRO A 46 9.35 -16.02 5.46
N VAL A 47 8.41 -16.72 6.09
CA VAL A 47 6.96 -16.56 5.82
C VAL A 47 6.52 -15.12 6.03
N GLY A 48 7.05 -14.48 7.07
CA GLY A 48 6.78 -13.07 7.38
C GLY A 48 7.20 -12.11 6.26
N PHE A 49 8.19 -12.48 5.43
CA PHE A 49 8.59 -11.67 4.28
C PHE A 49 7.55 -11.72 3.16
N LEU A 50 7.02 -12.90 2.82
CA LEU A 50 5.98 -13.03 1.78
C LEU A 50 4.68 -12.32 2.17
N VAL A 51 4.18 -12.59 3.38
CA VAL A 51 2.97 -11.93 3.92
C VAL A 51 3.20 -10.43 4.01
N GLY A 52 4.41 -10.05 4.41
CA GLY A 52 4.82 -8.68 4.52
C GLY A 52 4.75 -7.89 3.21
N ILE A 53 5.33 -8.43 2.14
CA ILE A 53 5.29 -7.80 0.82
C ILE A 53 3.85 -7.64 0.33
N ALA A 54 3.00 -8.65 0.51
CA ALA A 54 1.59 -8.56 0.11
C ALA A 54 0.88 -7.39 0.83
N LEU A 55 1.17 -7.20 2.12
CA LEU A 55 0.60 -6.13 2.93
C LEU A 55 1.07 -4.74 2.48
N VAL A 56 2.38 -4.59 2.23
CA VAL A 56 2.97 -3.34 1.70
C VAL A 56 2.36 -2.96 0.35
N VAL A 57 2.22 -3.93 -0.57
CA VAL A 57 1.59 -3.72 -1.88
C VAL A 57 0.12 -3.29 -1.72
N GLY A 58 -0.61 -3.93 -0.81
CA GLY A 58 -2.00 -3.57 -0.51
C GLY A 58 -2.16 -2.15 0.01
N VAL A 59 -1.36 -1.75 1.00
CA VAL A 59 -1.38 -0.39 1.59
C VAL A 59 -1.01 0.66 0.54
N LEU A 60 0.04 0.41 -0.25
CA LEU A 60 0.49 1.33 -1.28
C LEU A 60 -0.58 1.50 -2.37
N SER A 61 -1.15 0.39 -2.86
CA SER A 61 -2.19 0.39 -3.88
C SER A 61 -3.48 1.08 -3.39
N GLY A 62 -3.92 0.77 -2.17
CA GLY A 62 -5.11 1.39 -1.56
C GLY A 62 -4.93 2.89 -1.31
N GLY A 63 -3.76 3.29 -0.82
CA GLY A 63 -3.41 4.70 -0.61
C GLY A 63 -3.43 5.50 -1.91
N CYS A 64 -2.80 4.97 -2.96
CA CYS A 64 -2.80 5.57 -4.30
C CYS A 64 -4.23 5.66 -4.87
N SER A 65 -5.01 4.58 -4.78
CA SER A 65 -6.40 4.54 -5.27
C SER A 65 -7.26 5.59 -4.56
N THR A 66 -7.13 5.71 -3.24
CA THR A 66 -7.86 6.71 -2.45
C THR A 66 -7.45 8.13 -2.83
N ALA A 67 -6.16 8.39 -3.05
CA ALA A 67 -5.66 9.70 -3.47
C ALA A 67 -6.19 10.12 -4.86
N LEU A 68 -6.37 9.16 -5.77
CA LEU A 68 -6.92 9.37 -7.10
C LEU A 68 -8.44 9.59 -7.08
N LEU A 69 -9.17 8.76 -6.34
CA LEU A 69 -10.63 8.77 -6.26
C LEU A 69 -11.19 9.89 -5.37
N LEU A 70 -10.36 10.50 -4.52
CA LEU A 70 -10.77 11.58 -3.63
C LEU A 70 -11.44 12.70 -4.46
N PRO A 71 -12.71 13.06 -4.22
CA PRO A 71 -13.40 14.10 -4.98
C PRO A 71 -12.59 15.40 -4.99
N ARG A 72 -12.52 16.05 -6.15
CA ARG A 72 -11.98 17.42 -6.22
C ARG A 72 -13.02 18.29 -5.53
N SER A 73 -12.62 19.03 -4.49
CA SER A 73 -13.41 20.10 -3.90
C SER A 73 -13.53 21.24 -4.93
N GLY A 74 -14.36 21.01 -5.95
CA GLY A 74 -14.92 22.02 -6.84
C GLY A 74 -16.40 22.22 -6.47
N PRO A 75 -17.01 23.34 -6.87
CA PRO A 75 -18.42 23.60 -6.56
C PRO A 75 -19.28 22.44 -7.10
N PRO A 76 -20.36 22.06 -6.39
CA PRO A 76 -21.29 21.05 -6.89
C PRO A 76 -21.71 21.41 -8.32
N ALA A 77 -21.75 20.42 -9.20
CA ALA A 77 -22.10 20.58 -10.62
C ALA A 77 -23.49 21.20 -10.85
N ASP A 78 -24.29 21.35 -9.78
CA ASP A 78 -25.62 21.95 -9.80
C ASP A 78 -25.61 23.48 -9.73
N GLN A 79 -24.46 24.13 -9.56
CA GLN A 79 -24.36 25.60 -9.49
C GLN A 79 -23.82 26.19 -10.80
N LEU A 80 -24.56 26.00 -11.90
CA LEU A 80 -24.42 26.82 -13.10
C LEU A 80 -25.18 28.15 -12.85
N PRO A 81 -24.51 29.32 -12.85
CA PRO A 81 -25.18 30.60 -12.70
C PRO A 81 -25.82 30.97 -14.04
N GLY A 82 -27.15 30.93 -14.15
CA GLY A 82 -27.80 31.29 -15.41
C GLY A 82 -29.27 30.95 -15.57
N ARG A 83 -30.07 31.04 -14.51
CA ARG A 83 -31.53 31.12 -14.61
C ARG A 83 -32.08 31.94 -13.47
N GLU A 84 -32.14 33.26 -13.67
CA GLU A 84 -33.27 34.16 -13.41
C GLU A 84 -33.14 35.37 -14.34
#